data_AF-A0A7X9GFB2-F1
#
_entry.id   AF-A0A7X9GFB2-F1
#
_cell.length_a   1.000
_cell.length_b   1.000
_cell.length_c   1.000
_cell.angle_alpha   90.00
_cell.angle_beta   90.00
_cell.angle_gamma   90.00
#
_symmetry.space_group_name_H-M   'P 1'
#
loop_
_entity.id
_entity.type
_entity.pdbx_description
1 polymer ?
#
loop_
_entity_poly.entity_id
_entity_poly.type
_entity_poly.pdbx_seq_one_letter_code
_entity_poly.pdbx_strand_id
1 'polypeptide(L)'
;MTIPLTACGGQEQATVDENGKPIVRIMVRRNVTDNPIEDMGYDAELEAACDCTIEWSEVDDNSWGQQKAPRMAAGEFPDIGLTLYDYTDISRFYSEFLDLAPYLDQMPNVKKFFEDRPVALKMAQDGDKIYNIPSDRGKGYRVSATHMFINKTWLDNLGLEVPTTWDELEDVLEAFKTEDPNGNGEADEVPMNIRSLGFGLWSALVLLNSTGIATSFMGASASGQGFYVEDGKVKSYYTSENLKDVMTFLHELVEKGLIPKDSLTRDASQYDAQTIG
;
A
#
# COMPACT_ATOMS: atom_id res chain seq x y z
N MET A 1 -34.68 -27.84 -8.17
CA MET A 1 -35.42 -26.98 -9.12
C MET A 1 -34.37 -26.20 -9.89
N THR A 2 -34.46 -26.27 -11.21
CA THR A 2 -33.45 -25.88 -12.20
C THR A 2 -33.14 -24.39 -12.13
N ILE A 3 -31.86 -24.02 -12.00
CA ILE A 3 -31.38 -22.64 -12.21
C ILE A 3 -31.15 -22.50 -13.72
N PRO A 4 -31.91 -21.66 -14.44
CA PRO A 4 -31.58 -21.39 -15.83
C PRO A 4 -30.45 -20.36 -15.87
N LEU A 5 -29.30 -20.76 -16.41
CA LEU A 5 -28.42 -19.83 -17.12
C LEU A 5 -29.13 -19.39 -18.40
N THR A 6 -29.26 -18.08 -18.60
CA THR A 6 -29.52 -17.50 -19.93
C THR A 6 -28.59 -16.33 -20.15
N ALA A 7 -27.81 -16.43 -21.21
CA ALA A 7 -26.90 -15.42 -21.71
C ALA A 7 -27.54 -14.60 -22.85
N CYS A 8 -27.08 -13.35 -22.95
CA CYS A 8 -27.02 -12.46 -24.10
C CYS A 8 -28.29 -11.77 -24.63
N GLY A 9 -28.28 -10.42 -24.54
CA GLY A 9 -28.73 -9.55 -25.62
C GLY A 9 -29.92 -8.64 -25.31
N GLY A 10 -29.65 -7.48 -24.72
CA GLY A 10 -30.62 -6.40 -24.54
C GLY A 10 -30.32 -5.64 -23.26
N GLN A 11 -30.31 -4.30 -23.34
CA GLN A 11 -30.14 -3.34 -22.22
C GLN A 11 -30.32 -4.01 -20.86
N GLU A 12 -29.23 -4.15 -20.09
CA GLU A 12 -29.26 -4.67 -18.73
C GLU A 12 -30.32 -3.91 -17.95
N GLN A 13 -31.45 -4.56 -17.71
CA GLN A 13 -32.42 -4.08 -16.75
C GLN A 13 -31.71 -4.11 -15.40
N ALA A 14 -31.66 -2.94 -14.75
CA ALA A 14 -31.17 -2.83 -13.39
C ALA A 14 -31.83 -3.93 -12.54
N THR A 15 -31.02 -4.69 -11.80
CA THR A 15 -31.57 -5.66 -10.85
C THR A 15 -32.29 -4.87 -9.77
N VAL A 16 -33.54 -5.23 -9.46
CA VAL A 16 -34.35 -4.55 -8.44
C VAL A 16 -34.72 -5.52 -7.33
N ASP A 17 -34.93 -4.99 -6.12
CA ASP A 17 -35.41 -5.76 -4.98
C ASP A 17 -36.92 -6.03 -5.04
N GLU A 18 -37.45 -6.69 -4.00
CA GLU A 18 -38.88 -6.99 -3.88
C GLU A 18 -39.80 -5.75 -3.84
N ASN A 19 -39.24 -4.58 -3.52
CA ASN A 19 -39.93 -3.29 -3.45
C ASN A 19 -39.72 -2.45 -4.72
N GLY A 20 -38.97 -2.97 -5.71
CA GLY A 20 -38.66 -2.28 -6.96
C GLY A 20 -37.52 -1.28 -6.88
N LYS A 21 -36.76 -1.24 -5.77
CA LYS A 21 -35.57 -0.39 -5.66
C LYS A 21 -34.39 -1.00 -6.42
N PRO A 22 -33.54 -0.21 -7.08
CA PRO A 22 -32.31 -0.71 -7.68
C PRO A 22 -31.40 -1.34 -6.64
N ILE A 23 -30.84 -2.52 -6.96
CA ILE A 23 -29.81 -3.18 -6.16
C ILE A 23 -28.44 -2.72 -6.63
N VAL A 24 -27.58 -2.31 -5.70
CA VAL A 24 -26.19 -1.92 -5.94
C VAL A 24 -25.27 -2.82 -5.11
N ARG A 25 -24.42 -3.60 -5.78
CA ARG A 25 -23.46 -4.51 -5.14
C ARG A 25 -22.16 -3.78 -4.85
N ILE A 26 -21.87 -3.56 -3.58
CA ILE A 26 -20.65 -2.88 -3.14
C ILE A 26 -19.73 -3.90 -2.49
N MET A 27 -18.53 -4.03 -3.02
CA MET A 27 -17.50 -4.86 -2.41
C MET A 27 -16.40 -3.99 -1.81
N VAL A 28 -16.04 -4.28 -0.57
CA VAL A 28 -15.03 -3.55 0.19
C VAL A 28 -13.86 -4.46 0.52
N ARG A 29 -12.65 -4.02 0.18
CA ARG A 29 -11.44 -4.64 0.71
C ARG A 29 -11.05 -3.98 2.03
N ARG A 30 -10.89 -4.79 3.07
CA ARG A 30 -10.54 -4.31 4.42
C ARG A 30 -9.33 -5.00 5.01
N ASN A 31 -8.71 -4.35 5.98
CA ASN A 31 -7.79 -5.04 6.86
C ASN A 31 -8.57 -5.93 7.82
N VAL A 32 -7.97 -7.05 8.26
CA VAL A 32 -8.60 -7.95 9.24
C VAL A 32 -8.81 -7.30 10.60
N THR A 33 -8.07 -6.23 10.91
CA THR A 33 -8.22 -5.47 12.16
C THR A 33 -9.28 -4.37 12.10
N ASP A 34 -9.80 -4.06 10.90
CA ASP A 34 -10.85 -3.06 10.75
C ASP A 34 -12.20 -3.62 11.19
N ASN A 35 -13.08 -2.76 11.72
CA ASN A 35 -14.44 -3.15 12.05
C ASN A 35 -15.18 -3.60 10.78
N PRO A 36 -15.97 -4.69 10.83
CA PRO A 36 -16.87 -5.07 9.75
C PRO A 36 -17.79 -3.92 9.34
N ILE A 37 -18.15 -3.85 8.05
CA ILE A 37 -19.07 -2.83 7.51
C ILE A 37 -20.42 -2.83 8.24
N GLU A 38 -20.92 -4.02 8.61
CA GLU A 38 -22.17 -4.17 9.37
C GLU A 38 -22.15 -3.46 10.74
N ASP A 39 -20.96 -3.27 11.32
CA ASP A 39 -20.79 -2.60 12.62
C ASP A 39 -20.61 -1.08 12.50
N MET A 40 -20.48 -0.53 11.28
CA MET A 40 -20.18 0.89 11.08
C MET A 40 -21.41 1.81 11.16
N GLY A 41 -22.62 1.25 11.02
CA GLY A 41 -23.89 1.94 11.31
C GLY A 41 -24.30 3.05 10.34
N TYR A 42 -23.73 3.11 9.13
CA TYR A 42 -24.10 4.08 8.08
C TYR A 42 -24.85 3.46 6.91
N ASP A 43 -25.04 2.14 6.90
CA ASP A 43 -25.72 1.36 5.86
C ASP A 43 -27.14 1.89 5.59
N ALA A 44 -27.95 2.04 6.64
CA ALA A 44 -29.32 2.53 6.52
C ALA A 44 -29.39 3.99 6.02
N GLU A 45 -28.43 4.83 6.42
CA GLU A 45 -28.36 6.23 5.97
C GLU A 45 -27.97 6.32 4.49
N LEU A 46 -27.03 5.50 4.05
CA LEU A 46 -26.62 5.44 2.64
C LEU A 46 -27.73 4.91 1.74
N GLU A 47 -28.39 3.82 2.14
CA GLU A 47 -29.52 3.24 1.39
C GLU A 47 -30.69 4.23 1.27
N ALA A 48 -31.01 4.94 2.36
CA ALA A 48 -32.04 5.98 2.35
C ALA A 48 -31.64 7.17 1.45
N ALA A 49 -30.36 7.56 1.42
CA ALA A 49 -29.88 8.67 0.62
C ALA A 49 -29.81 8.35 -0.88
N CYS A 50 -29.47 7.11 -1.26
CA CYS A 50 -29.42 6.68 -2.66
C CYS A 50 -30.77 6.23 -3.23
N ASP A 51 -31.78 6.02 -2.38
CA ASP A 51 -33.03 5.33 -2.71
C ASP A 51 -32.80 3.99 -3.42
N CYS A 52 -31.86 3.22 -2.88
CA CYS A 52 -31.38 1.96 -3.42
C CYS A 52 -31.22 0.93 -2.31
N THR A 53 -31.07 -0.33 -2.70
CA THR A 53 -30.74 -1.44 -1.79
C THR A 53 -29.28 -1.82 -2.02
N ILE A 54 -28.46 -1.83 -0.97
CA ILE A 54 -27.03 -2.05 -1.08
C ILE A 54 -26.69 -3.47 -0.62
N GLU A 55 -26.18 -4.28 -1.55
CA GLU A 55 -25.62 -5.60 -1.23
C GLU A 55 -24.13 -5.47 -0.92
N TRP A 56 -23.80 -5.41 0.37
CA TRP A 56 -22.42 -5.35 0.83
C TRP A 56 -21.75 -6.73 0.76
N SER A 57 -20.49 -6.72 0.31
CA SER A 57 -19.58 -7.86 0.46
C SER A 57 -18.21 -7.37 0.90
N GLU A 58 -17.53 -8.19 1.68
CA GLU A 58 -16.20 -7.87 2.19
C GLU A 58 -15.18 -8.91 1.75
N VAL A 59 -13.94 -8.47 1.58
CA VAL A 59 -12.80 -9.34 1.38
C VAL A 59 -11.60 -8.79 2.14
N ASP A 60 -10.89 -9.63 2.87
CA ASP A 60 -9.67 -9.21 3.55
C ASP A 60 -8.49 -9.04 2.57
N ASP A 61 -7.49 -8.27 2.99
CA ASP A 61 -6.27 -8.00 2.22
C ASP A 61 -5.60 -9.27 1.63
N ASN A 62 -5.51 -10.35 2.41
CA ASN A 62 -4.82 -11.57 2.00
C ASN A 62 -5.64 -12.35 0.99
N SER A 63 -6.94 -12.53 1.25
CA SER A 63 -7.86 -13.20 0.35
C SER A 63 -7.97 -12.45 -0.98
N TRP A 64 -8.08 -11.12 -0.96
CA TRP A 64 -8.13 -10.32 -2.19
C TRP A 64 -6.85 -10.45 -3.01
N GLY A 65 -5.68 -10.45 -2.35
CA GLY A 65 -4.40 -10.66 -3.02
C GLY A 65 -4.32 -11.95 -3.83
N GLN A 66 -4.98 -13.02 -3.39
CA GLN A 66 -5.03 -14.31 -4.08
C GLN A 66 -6.15 -14.39 -5.14
N GLN A 67 -7.28 -13.73 -4.90
CA GLN A 67 -8.49 -13.88 -5.70
C GLN A 67 -8.69 -12.79 -6.75
N LYS A 68 -8.04 -11.62 -6.64
CA LYS A 68 -8.22 -10.48 -7.56
C LYS A 68 -8.05 -10.88 -9.02
N ALA A 69 -6.89 -11.45 -9.36
CA ALA A 69 -6.54 -11.80 -10.74
C ALA A 69 -7.52 -12.82 -11.37
N PRO A 70 -7.84 -13.96 -10.74
CA PRO A 70 -8.79 -14.90 -11.33
C PRO A 70 -10.21 -14.34 -11.44
N ARG A 71 -10.69 -13.53 -10.47
CA ARG A 71 -12.02 -12.91 -10.53
C ARG A 71 -12.14 -11.91 -11.69
N MET A 72 -11.17 -11.02 -11.84
CA MET A 72 -11.15 -10.08 -12.98
C MET A 72 -11.09 -10.82 -14.33
N ALA A 73 -10.30 -11.90 -14.42
CA ALA A 73 -10.24 -12.71 -15.63
C ALA A 73 -11.55 -13.44 -15.95
N ALA A 74 -12.37 -13.72 -14.93
CA ALA A 74 -13.70 -14.30 -15.07
C ALA A 74 -14.80 -13.27 -15.37
N GLY A 75 -14.48 -11.97 -15.39
CA GLY A 75 -15.49 -10.91 -15.54
C GLY A 75 -16.32 -10.67 -14.27
N GLU A 76 -15.84 -11.13 -13.11
CA GLU A 76 -16.54 -10.94 -11.83
C GLU A 76 -16.16 -9.59 -11.21
N PHE A 77 -16.92 -8.55 -11.56
CA PHE A 77 -16.79 -7.21 -10.99
C PHE A 77 -18.05 -6.87 -10.15
N PRO A 78 -17.89 -6.24 -8.97
CA PRO A 78 -19.00 -5.60 -8.27
C PRO A 78 -19.45 -4.34 -9.03
N ASP A 79 -20.63 -3.82 -8.72
CA ASP A 79 -21.09 -2.55 -9.28
C ASP A 79 -20.21 -1.38 -8.77
N ILE A 80 -19.77 -1.45 -7.50
CA ILE A 80 -18.80 -0.53 -6.90
C ILE A 80 -17.74 -1.32 -6.12
N GLY A 81 -16.47 -1.07 -6.44
CA GLY A 81 -15.33 -1.58 -5.70
C GLY A 81 -14.69 -0.52 -4.82
N LEU A 82 -14.76 -0.67 -3.50
CA LEU A 82 -14.01 0.17 -2.55
C LEU A 82 -12.68 -0.52 -2.25
N THR A 83 -11.58 0.20 -2.49
CA THR A 83 -10.18 -0.25 -2.26
C THR A 83 -9.77 -1.54 -3.01
N LEU A 84 -10.48 -1.91 -4.08
CA LEU A 84 -10.25 -3.16 -4.83
C LEU A 84 -9.21 -3.04 -5.96
N TYR A 85 -9.34 -2.02 -6.81
CA TYR A 85 -8.66 -1.94 -8.10
C TYR A 85 -7.73 -0.74 -8.18
N ASP A 86 -6.55 -0.94 -8.76
CA ASP A 86 -5.61 0.12 -9.11
C ASP A 86 -5.58 0.38 -10.62
N TYR A 87 -4.81 1.38 -11.05
CA TYR A 87 -4.71 1.73 -12.47
C TYR A 87 -4.15 0.64 -13.36
N THR A 88 -3.30 -0.23 -12.81
CA THR A 88 -2.75 -1.36 -13.55
C THR A 88 -3.84 -2.39 -13.84
N ASP A 89 -4.78 -2.56 -12.92
CA ASP A 89 -5.96 -3.41 -13.14
C ASP A 89 -6.89 -2.77 -14.18
N ILE A 90 -7.24 -1.49 -13.99
CA ILE A 90 -8.14 -0.75 -14.88
C ILE A 90 -7.61 -0.75 -16.31
N SER A 91 -6.30 -0.52 -16.50
CA SER A 91 -5.71 -0.45 -17.84
C SER A 91 -5.77 -1.75 -18.62
N ARG A 92 -5.97 -2.88 -17.94
CA ARG A 92 -6.10 -4.22 -18.53
C ARG A 92 -7.55 -4.58 -18.85
N PHE A 93 -8.51 -3.94 -18.18
CA PHE A 93 -9.93 -4.28 -18.22
C PHE A 93 -10.82 -3.04 -18.42
N TYR A 94 -10.40 -2.07 -19.23
CA TYR A 94 -11.15 -0.81 -19.43
C TYR A 94 -12.63 -0.99 -19.80
N SER A 95 -13.02 -2.09 -20.45
CA SER A 95 -14.43 -2.37 -20.80
C SER A 95 -15.31 -2.59 -19.57
N GLU A 96 -14.72 -2.99 -18.46
CA GLU A 96 -15.42 -3.35 -17.21
C GLU A 96 -15.55 -2.15 -16.26
N PHE A 97 -14.90 -1.02 -16.57
CA PHE A 97 -14.93 0.18 -15.73
C PHE A 97 -15.68 1.33 -16.42
N LEU A 98 -16.61 1.94 -15.68
CA LEU A 98 -17.34 3.12 -16.15
C LEU A 98 -16.41 4.33 -16.21
N ASP A 99 -16.41 5.04 -17.34
CA ASP A 99 -15.84 6.39 -17.41
C ASP A 99 -16.77 7.38 -16.67
N LEU A 100 -16.27 7.91 -15.57
CA LEU A 100 -16.97 8.83 -14.66
C LEU A 100 -16.92 10.27 -15.16
N ALA A 101 -16.06 10.63 -16.12
CA ALA A 101 -15.89 12.00 -16.58
C ALA A 101 -17.23 12.63 -17.08
N PRO A 102 -18.08 11.94 -17.85
CA PRO A 102 -19.39 12.45 -18.27
C PRO A 102 -20.40 12.66 -17.13
N TYR A 103 -20.17 12.05 -15.97
CA TYR A 103 -21.08 12.05 -14.83
C TYR A 103 -20.66 13.01 -13.70
N LEU A 104 -19.54 13.72 -13.84
CA LEU A 104 -19.02 14.61 -12.78
C LEU A 104 -20.00 15.70 -12.34
N ASP A 105 -20.86 16.18 -13.23
CA ASP A 105 -21.89 17.17 -12.87
C ASP A 105 -22.99 16.59 -11.95
N GLN A 106 -23.16 15.26 -11.95
CA GLN A 106 -24.04 14.53 -11.01
C GLN A 106 -23.32 14.19 -9.70
N MET A 107 -22.00 14.43 -9.62
CA MET A 107 -21.15 14.13 -8.47
C MET A 107 -20.52 15.42 -7.90
N PRO A 108 -21.31 16.38 -7.39
CA PRO A 108 -20.81 17.69 -6.97
C PRO A 108 -19.75 17.62 -5.87
N ASN A 109 -19.83 16.63 -4.97
CA ASN A 109 -18.83 16.41 -3.93
C ASN A 109 -17.49 15.96 -4.51
N VAL A 110 -17.50 15.12 -5.55
CA VAL A 110 -16.29 14.66 -6.25
C VAL A 110 -15.69 15.80 -7.06
N LYS A 111 -16.51 16.58 -7.75
CA LYS A 111 -16.08 17.78 -8.48
C LYS A 111 -15.39 18.77 -7.54
N LYS A 112 -16.02 19.07 -6.40
CA LYS A 112 -15.44 19.90 -5.35
C LYS A 112 -14.13 19.32 -4.81
N PHE A 113 -14.07 18.01 -4.58
CA PHE A 113 -12.85 17.34 -4.12
C PHE A 113 -11.70 17.54 -5.12
N PHE A 114 -11.94 17.37 -6.41
CA PHE A 114 -10.95 17.59 -7.46
C PHE A 114 -10.52 19.06 -7.61
N GLU A 115 -11.44 20.01 -7.43
CA GLU A 115 -11.12 21.44 -7.37
C GLU A 115 -10.22 21.76 -6.16
N ASP A 116 -10.55 21.23 -4.99
CA ASP A 116 -9.79 21.44 -3.74
C ASP A 116 -8.46 20.65 -3.72
N ARG A 117 -8.33 19.63 -4.58
CA ARG A 117 -7.19 18.70 -4.71
C ARG A 117 -6.84 18.39 -6.18
N PRO A 118 -6.22 19.32 -6.91
CA PRO A 118 -5.87 19.08 -8.32
C PRO A 118 -4.94 17.88 -8.57
N VAL A 119 -4.13 17.49 -7.57
CA VAL A 119 -3.29 16.28 -7.66
C VAL A 119 -4.15 15.01 -7.68
N ALA A 120 -5.25 14.98 -6.92
CA ALA A 120 -6.17 13.85 -6.92
C ALA A 120 -6.81 13.68 -8.30
N LEU A 121 -7.20 14.77 -8.96
CA LEU A 121 -7.70 14.72 -10.34
C LEU A 121 -6.64 14.17 -11.30
N LYS A 122 -5.39 14.64 -11.22
CA LYS A 122 -4.30 14.12 -12.06
C LYS A 122 -4.03 12.64 -11.84
N MET A 123 -4.22 12.14 -10.62
CA MET A 123 -4.11 10.71 -10.34
C MET A 123 -5.30 9.93 -10.91
N ALA A 124 -6.48 10.55 -10.96
CA ALA A 124 -7.73 9.96 -11.43
C ALA A 124 -7.92 9.99 -12.96
N GLN A 125 -7.14 10.82 -13.67
CA GLN A 125 -7.30 11.04 -15.10
C GLN A 125 -6.42 10.12 -15.95
N ASP A 126 -7.03 9.55 -16.98
CA ASP A 126 -6.35 8.90 -18.10
C ASP A 126 -6.82 9.55 -19.41
N GLY A 127 -6.03 10.50 -19.90
CA GLY A 127 -6.46 11.40 -20.97
C GLY A 127 -7.64 12.26 -20.53
N ASP A 128 -8.78 12.12 -21.21
CA ASP A 128 -10.05 12.80 -20.92
C ASP A 128 -10.99 11.98 -20.02
N LYS A 129 -10.60 10.74 -19.65
CA LYS A 129 -11.43 9.81 -18.90
C LYS A 129 -11.05 9.76 -17.42
N ILE A 130 -12.02 9.34 -16.60
CA ILE A 130 -11.83 9.13 -15.16
C ILE A 130 -12.43 7.78 -14.78
N TYR A 131 -11.60 6.83 -14.33
CA TYR A 131 -12.05 5.47 -14.04
C TYR A 131 -12.12 5.14 -12.54
N ASN A 132 -11.55 5.99 -11.68
CA ASN A 132 -11.66 5.84 -10.24
C ASN A 132 -11.72 7.19 -9.55
N ILE A 133 -12.08 7.16 -8.27
CA ILE A 133 -12.07 8.32 -7.39
C ILE A 133 -11.06 8.04 -6.28
N PRO A 134 -9.92 8.75 -6.21
CA PRO A 134 -8.96 8.59 -5.13
C PRO A 134 -9.51 9.16 -3.82
N SER A 135 -8.90 8.75 -2.70
CA SER A 135 -9.19 9.29 -1.37
C SER A 135 -8.06 10.20 -0.86
N ASP A 136 -8.40 11.19 -0.03
CA ASP A 136 -7.45 12.03 0.72
C ASP A 136 -7.72 11.89 2.21
N ARG A 137 -6.75 11.39 2.96
CA ARG A 137 -6.81 11.27 4.43
C ARG A 137 -6.56 12.59 5.17
N GLY A 138 -6.29 13.66 4.43
CA GLY A 138 -6.08 15.00 4.95
C GLY A 138 -4.60 15.35 5.16
N LYS A 139 -4.36 16.60 5.58
CA LYS A 139 -3.01 17.18 5.65
C LYS A 139 -2.03 16.42 6.55
N GLY A 140 -2.51 15.76 7.60
CA GLY A 140 -1.68 14.98 8.52
C GLY A 140 -0.98 13.78 7.86
N TYR A 141 -1.51 13.29 6.74
CA TYR A 141 -0.98 12.12 6.02
C TYR A 141 -0.12 12.49 4.81
N ARG A 142 0.32 13.75 4.70
CA ARG A 142 1.14 14.25 3.59
C ARG A 142 2.65 14.11 3.83
N VAL A 143 3.04 13.34 4.84
CA VAL A 143 4.43 13.01 5.16
C VAL A 143 4.77 11.62 4.62
N SER A 144 6.07 11.33 4.46
CA SER A 144 6.51 9.98 4.09
C SER A 144 5.95 8.95 5.07
N ALA A 145 5.49 7.81 4.55
CA ALA A 145 5.11 6.68 5.39
C ALA A 145 6.32 5.87 5.85
N THR A 146 7.48 6.05 5.21
CA THR A 146 8.72 5.33 5.52
C THR A 146 9.65 6.19 6.37
N HIS A 147 10.12 5.62 7.48
CA HIS A 147 11.07 6.21 8.41
C HIS A 147 12.10 5.16 8.82
N MET A 148 13.29 5.60 9.21
CA MET A 148 14.29 4.78 9.86
C MET A 148 14.34 5.17 11.33
N PHE A 149 14.29 4.18 12.22
CA PHE A 149 14.32 4.37 13.67
C PHE A 149 15.60 3.78 14.25
N ILE A 150 16.08 4.38 15.32
CA ILE A 150 17.23 3.89 16.09
C ILE A 150 16.91 3.99 17.59
N ASN A 151 17.38 3.02 18.38
CA ASN A 151 17.14 3.02 19.82
C ASN A 151 17.98 4.11 20.50
N LYS A 152 17.35 5.24 20.82
CA LYS A 152 18.04 6.39 21.43
C LYS A 152 18.57 6.09 22.83
N THR A 153 17.86 5.25 23.60
CA THR A 153 18.29 4.82 24.93
C THR A 153 19.59 4.03 24.86
N TRP A 154 19.73 3.13 23.88
CA TRP A 154 20.96 2.38 23.66
C TRP A 154 22.13 3.28 23.27
N LEU A 155 21.89 4.28 22.41
CA LEU A 155 22.90 5.30 22.12
C LEU A 155 23.35 6.04 23.38
N ASP A 156 22.41 6.47 24.23
CA ASP A 156 22.73 7.20 25.47
C ASP A 156 23.47 6.33 26.49
N ASN A 157 23.11 5.04 26.62
CA ASN A 157 23.78 4.09 27.52
C ASN A 157 25.24 3.87 27.13
N LEU A 158 25.53 3.81 25.83
CA LEU A 158 26.88 3.61 25.30
C LEU A 158 27.65 4.92 25.06
N GLY A 159 27.00 6.08 25.23
CA GLY A 159 27.60 7.39 24.97
C GLY A 159 27.85 7.67 23.48
N LEU A 160 27.04 7.09 22.60
CA LEU A 160 27.14 7.21 21.15
C LEU A 160 26.24 8.33 20.61
N GLU A 161 26.67 8.96 19.53
CA GLU A 161 25.86 9.95 18.79
C GLU A 161 24.96 9.27 17.75
N VAL A 162 23.97 10.00 17.24
CA VAL A 162 23.12 9.51 16.14
C VAL A 162 23.98 9.45 14.86
N PRO A 163 24.08 8.30 14.18
CA PRO A 163 24.96 8.17 13.02
C PRO A 163 24.44 8.99 11.83
N THR A 164 25.37 9.60 11.10
CA THR A 164 25.12 10.45 9.93
C THR A 164 25.71 9.89 8.65
N THR A 165 26.55 8.86 8.75
CA THR A 165 27.16 8.13 7.62
C THR A 165 26.94 6.61 7.76
N TRP A 166 27.21 5.85 6.69
CA TRP A 166 27.12 4.39 6.72
C TRP A 166 28.18 3.76 7.63
N ASP A 167 29.40 4.29 7.63
CA ASP A 167 30.48 3.84 8.52
C ASP A 167 30.11 4.08 9.99
N GLU A 168 29.60 5.27 10.34
CA GLU A 168 29.13 5.56 11.71
C GLU A 168 27.94 4.68 12.10
N LEU A 169 27.04 4.38 11.16
CA LEU A 169 25.92 3.48 11.41
C LEU A 169 26.45 2.07 11.71
N GLU A 170 27.41 1.58 10.92
CA GLU A 170 28.02 0.28 11.14
C GLU A 170 28.70 0.19 12.51
N ASP A 171 29.50 1.19 12.90
CA ASP A 171 30.14 1.26 14.22
C ASP A 171 29.11 1.20 15.36
N VAL A 172 28.01 1.96 15.24
CA VAL A 172 26.92 1.95 16.21
C VAL A 172 26.26 0.58 16.29
N LEU A 173 26.04 -0.09 15.16
CA LEU A 173 25.44 -1.42 15.13
C LEU A 173 26.39 -2.48 15.73
N GLU A 174 27.70 -2.37 15.50
CA GLU A 174 28.70 -3.23 16.15
C GLU A 174 28.69 -3.05 17.68
N ALA A 175 28.59 -1.81 18.16
CA ALA A 175 28.48 -1.53 19.59
C ALA A 175 27.18 -2.10 20.19
N PHE A 176 26.04 -1.94 19.51
CA PHE A 176 24.77 -2.55 19.95
C PHE A 176 24.85 -4.08 20.08
N LYS A 177 25.65 -4.71 19.23
CA LYS A 177 25.83 -6.17 19.26
C LYS A 177 26.72 -6.66 20.42
N THR A 178 27.69 -5.86 20.82
CA THR A 178 28.83 -6.34 21.63
C THR A 178 28.92 -5.72 23.02
N GLU A 179 28.24 -4.60 23.26
CA GLU A 179 28.36 -3.81 24.49
C GLU A 179 27.13 -3.91 25.41
N ASP A 180 26.19 -4.82 25.14
CA ASP A 180 24.99 -5.08 25.98
C ASP A 180 24.27 -3.76 26.34
N PRO A 181 23.80 -2.98 25.35
CA PRO A 181 23.15 -1.70 25.60
C PRO A 181 21.84 -1.83 26.42
N ASN A 182 21.26 -3.02 26.50
CA ASN A 182 20.06 -3.29 27.30
C ASN A 182 20.39 -3.67 28.77
N GLY A 183 21.61 -4.15 29.05
CA GLY A 183 22.15 -4.41 30.38
C GLY A 183 21.71 -5.73 31.02
N ASN A 184 21.27 -6.73 30.23
CA ASN A 184 20.80 -8.03 30.73
C ASN A 184 21.93 -9.07 30.83
N GLY A 185 23.13 -8.79 30.30
CA GLY A 185 24.27 -9.68 30.28
C GLY A 185 24.20 -10.82 29.25
N GLU A 186 23.21 -10.80 28.36
CA GLU A 186 23.02 -11.73 27.24
C GLU A 186 23.24 -10.99 25.92
N ALA A 187 23.72 -11.70 24.89
CA ALA A 187 23.88 -11.11 23.56
C ALA A 187 22.60 -11.32 22.73
N ASP A 188 21.49 -10.73 23.17
CA ASP A 188 20.16 -10.88 22.58
C ASP A 188 19.74 -9.69 21.72
N GLU A 189 20.55 -8.63 21.63
CA GLU A 189 20.30 -7.52 20.74
C GLU A 189 20.30 -7.92 19.26
N VAL A 190 19.32 -7.39 18.54
CA VAL A 190 19.32 -7.34 17.08
C VAL A 190 19.70 -5.92 16.67
N PRO A 191 20.95 -5.66 16.22
CA PRO A 191 21.40 -4.29 15.97
C PRO A 191 20.55 -3.55 14.93
N MET A 192 20.32 -4.20 13.78
CA MET A 192 19.42 -3.68 12.74
C MET A 192 18.49 -4.78 12.26
N ASN A 193 17.19 -4.49 12.29
CA ASN A 193 16.18 -5.40 11.76
C ASN A 193 15.61 -4.87 10.44
N ILE A 194 15.48 -5.73 9.44
CA ILE A 194 14.95 -5.37 8.12
C ILE A 194 13.74 -6.24 7.76
N ARG A 195 12.77 -5.64 7.09
CA ARG A 195 11.52 -6.33 6.72
C ARG A 195 11.65 -7.13 5.42
N SER A 196 12.19 -6.51 4.38
CA SER A 196 12.39 -7.15 3.07
C SER A 196 13.36 -6.36 2.18
N LEU A 197 13.80 -7.00 1.09
CA LEU A 197 14.59 -6.39 0.00
C LEU A 197 13.73 -6.05 -1.24
N GLY A 198 12.42 -5.88 -1.07
CA GLY A 198 11.54 -5.39 -2.14
C GLY A 198 11.39 -3.87 -2.11
N PHE A 199 10.88 -3.25 -3.17
CA PHE A 199 10.54 -1.82 -3.19
C PHE A 199 9.18 -1.55 -2.51
N GLY A 200 9.05 -1.96 -1.25
CA GLY A 200 7.82 -1.84 -0.46
C GLY A 200 7.97 -0.97 0.78
N LEU A 201 6.85 -0.76 1.48
CA LEU A 201 6.83 -0.05 2.75
C LEU A 201 7.71 -0.78 3.79
N TRP A 202 8.53 -0.01 4.52
CA TRP A 202 9.52 -0.49 5.48
C TRP A 202 10.69 -1.29 4.86
N SER A 203 10.91 -1.16 3.56
CA SER A 203 12.07 -1.76 2.89
C SER A 203 13.38 -1.14 3.37
N ALA A 204 14.40 -1.98 3.57
CA ALA A 204 15.77 -1.53 3.81
C ALA A 204 16.37 -0.76 2.61
N LEU A 205 15.79 -0.93 1.41
CA LEU A 205 16.22 -0.19 0.22
C LEU A 205 15.91 1.32 0.31
N VAL A 206 15.24 1.78 1.37
CA VAL A 206 15.12 3.22 1.68
C VAL A 206 16.50 3.88 1.87
N LEU A 207 17.55 3.09 2.15
CA LEU A 207 18.93 3.57 2.15
C LEU A 207 19.37 4.18 0.80
N LEU A 208 18.69 3.89 -0.31
CA LEU A 208 18.89 4.60 -1.58
C LEU A 208 18.80 6.13 -1.44
N ASN A 209 17.99 6.65 -0.50
CA ASN A 209 17.90 8.10 -0.26
C ASN A 209 19.24 8.70 0.18
N SER A 210 20.06 7.96 0.92
CA SER A 210 21.39 8.43 1.35
C SER A 210 22.36 8.60 0.17
N THR A 211 22.08 7.96 -0.96
CA THR A 211 22.87 8.06 -2.20
C THR A 211 22.42 9.22 -3.11
N GLY A 212 21.42 10.00 -2.69
CA GLY A 212 20.83 11.09 -3.47
C GLY A 212 19.62 10.69 -4.32
N ILE A 213 19.24 9.41 -4.33
CA ILE A 213 18.07 8.91 -5.07
C ILE A 213 16.83 8.95 -4.17
N ALA A 214 15.88 9.83 -4.49
CA ALA A 214 14.63 9.93 -3.76
C ALA A 214 13.74 8.70 -3.99
N THR A 215 13.33 8.03 -2.92
CA THR A 215 12.43 6.86 -2.97
C THR A 215 11.02 7.19 -2.52
N SER A 216 10.02 6.47 -3.04
CA SER A 216 8.65 6.45 -2.53
C SER A 216 8.06 5.04 -2.66
N PHE A 217 8.21 4.19 -1.65
CA PHE A 217 7.81 2.77 -1.72
C PHE A 217 6.39 2.46 -1.22
N MET A 218 5.50 3.44 -1.29
CA MET A 218 4.10 3.27 -0.89
C MET A 218 3.23 2.91 -2.09
N GLY A 219 2.39 1.88 -1.93
CA GLY A 219 1.39 1.45 -2.92
C GLY A 219 1.98 1.04 -4.27
N ALA A 220 1.16 1.11 -5.32
CA ALA A 220 1.54 0.79 -6.71
C ALA A 220 2.32 1.92 -7.41
N SER A 221 3.04 2.75 -6.67
CA SER A 221 3.79 3.88 -7.23
C SER A 221 4.91 3.41 -8.17
N ALA A 222 5.34 4.28 -9.09
CA ALA A 222 6.46 3.98 -9.99
C ALA A 222 7.74 3.60 -9.21
N SER A 223 7.99 4.24 -8.08
CA SER A 223 9.10 3.87 -7.19
C SER A 223 8.90 2.53 -6.49
N GLY A 224 7.67 2.15 -6.14
CA GLY A 224 7.39 0.78 -5.69
C GLY A 224 7.59 -0.29 -6.78
N GLN A 225 7.59 0.11 -8.05
CA GLN A 225 7.84 -0.76 -9.20
C GLN A 225 9.30 -0.75 -9.69
N GLY A 226 10.19 -0.01 -9.00
CA GLY A 226 11.61 0.01 -9.33
C GLY A 226 12.10 1.23 -10.11
N PHE A 227 11.30 2.29 -10.25
CA PHE A 227 11.64 3.46 -11.05
C PHE A 227 11.81 4.75 -10.25
N TYR A 228 12.65 5.64 -10.73
CA TYR A 228 12.82 7.00 -10.19
C TYR A 228 12.96 8.02 -11.31
N VAL A 229 12.93 9.30 -10.94
CA VAL A 229 13.19 10.41 -11.86
C VAL A 229 14.47 11.10 -11.43
N GLU A 230 15.38 11.27 -12.39
CA GLU A 230 16.60 12.07 -12.24
C GLU A 230 16.75 12.95 -13.49
N ASP A 231 16.95 14.25 -13.29
CA ASP A 231 17.05 15.25 -14.36
C ASP A 231 15.88 15.21 -15.36
N GLY A 232 14.67 14.97 -14.85
CA GLY A 232 13.45 14.85 -15.66
C GLY A 232 13.36 13.59 -16.51
N LYS A 233 14.26 12.62 -16.32
CA LYS A 233 14.26 11.34 -17.03
C LYS A 233 13.90 10.21 -16.08
N VAL A 234 12.99 9.34 -16.52
CA VAL A 234 12.67 8.10 -15.81
C VAL A 234 13.85 7.14 -15.93
N LYS A 235 14.30 6.62 -14.79
CA LYS A 235 15.37 5.63 -14.65
C LYS A 235 14.89 4.47 -13.79
N SER A 236 15.65 3.38 -13.82
CA SER A 236 15.37 2.16 -13.03
C SER A 236 16.41 1.97 -11.95
N TYR A 237 15.99 1.66 -10.72
CA TYR A 237 16.89 1.30 -9.62
C TYR A 237 17.73 0.07 -9.98
N TYR A 238 17.14 -0.88 -10.72
CA TYR A 238 17.80 -2.13 -11.12
C TYR A 238 19.06 -1.96 -11.96
N THR A 239 19.23 -0.79 -12.59
CA THR A 239 20.41 -0.47 -13.42
C THR A 239 21.30 0.61 -12.80
N SER A 240 21.08 0.95 -11.52
CA SER A 240 21.86 1.98 -10.83
C SER A 240 23.03 1.38 -10.05
N GLU A 241 24.19 2.04 -10.08
CA GLU A 241 25.30 1.70 -9.17
C GLU A 241 24.91 1.96 -7.71
N ASN A 242 24.05 2.96 -7.45
CA ASN A 242 23.53 3.27 -6.11
C ASN A 242 22.82 2.07 -5.46
N LEU A 243 22.03 1.30 -6.22
CA LEU A 243 21.40 0.09 -5.70
C LEU A 243 22.45 -0.97 -5.36
N LYS A 244 23.49 -1.10 -6.18
CA LYS A 244 24.59 -2.02 -5.92
C LYS A 244 25.32 -1.63 -4.63
N ASP A 245 25.62 -0.35 -4.42
CA ASP A 245 26.27 0.16 -3.21
C ASP A 245 25.44 -0.14 -1.95
N VAL A 246 24.13 0.13 -1.99
CA VAL A 246 23.21 -0.18 -0.88
C VAL A 246 23.17 -1.69 -0.62
N MET A 247 23.13 -2.52 -1.66
CA MET A 247 23.11 -3.97 -1.52
C MET A 247 24.43 -4.51 -0.97
N THR A 248 25.57 -3.93 -1.35
CA THR A 248 26.88 -4.26 -0.79
C THR A 248 26.94 -3.92 0.69
N PHE A 249 26.51 -2.72 1.08
CA PHE A 249 26.46 -2.32 2.50
C PHE A 249 25.55 -3.25 3.32
N LEU A 250 24.34 -3.53 2.85
CA LEU A 250 23.44 -4.48 3.53
C LEU A 250 24.03 -5.89 3.64
N HIS A 251 24.78 -6.33 2.62
CA HIS A 251 25.46 -7.62 2.65
C HIS A 251 26.56 -7.64 3.72
N GLU A 252 27.38 -6.60 3.83
CA GLU A 252 28.43 -6.46 4.85
C GLU A 252 27.83 -6.52 6.27
N LEU A 253 26.74 -5.81 6.52
CA LEU A 253 26.02 -5.87 7.80
C LEU A 253 25.50 -7.28 8.11
N VAL A 254 25.03 -8.03 7.10
CA VAL A 254 24.62 -9.43 7.28
C VAL A 254 25.81 -10.35 7.56
N GLU A 255 26.95 -10.16 6.88
CA GLU A 255 28.17 -10.95 7.10
C GLU A 255 28.74 -10.76 8.50
N LYS A 256 28.75 -9.51 8.99
CA LYS A 256 29.10 -9.15 10.37
C LYS A 256 28.04 -9.58 11.39
N GLY A 257 26.88 -10.03 10.92
CA GLY A 257 25.76 -10.46 11.75
C GLY A 257 25.13 -9.32 12.56
N LEU A 258 25.13 -8.11 11.99
CA LEU A 258 24.44 -6.91 12.49
C LEU A 258 22.99 -6.88 12.00
N ILE A 259 22.72 -7.55 10.88
CA ILE A 259 21.38 -7.92 10.42
C ILE A 259 21.24 -9.44 10.51
N PRO A 260 20.13 -9.98 11.07
CA PRO A 260 19.99 -11.43 11.17
C PRO A 260 19.86 -12.09 9.79
N LYS A 261 20.49 -13.26 9.61
CA LYS A 261 20.60 -13.93 8.30
C LYS A 261 19.26 -14.38 7.70
N ASP A 262 18.28 -14.65 8.55
CA ASP A 262 16.94 -15.07 8.18
C ASP A 262 16.01 -13.89 7.82
N SER A 263 16.50 -12.64 7.85
CA SER A 263 15.73 -11.43 7.49
C SER A 263 15.16 -11.47 6.07
N LEU A 264 15.69 -12.33 5.20
CA LEU A 264 15.23 -12.48 3.81
C LEU A 264 14.21 -13.60 3.60
N THR A 265 14.04 -14.48 4.60
CA THR A 265 13.20 -15.68 4.49
C THR A 265 12.06 -15.71 5.50
N ARG A 266 12.05 -14.78 6.46
CA ARG A 266 11.02 -14.67 7.50
C ARG A 266 9.72 -14.08 6.98
N ASP A 267 8.60 -14.44 7.61
CA ASP A 267 7.32 -13.77 7.36
C ASP A 267 7.20 -12.45 8.17
N ALA A 268 6.20 -11.64 7.83
CA ALA A 268 6.01 -10.33 8.45
C ALA A 268 5.73 -10.40 9.97
N SER A 269 5.11 -11.47 10.46
CA SER A 269 4.79 -11.61 11.89
C SER A 269 6.05 -11.82 12.74
N GLN A 270 7.06 -12.51 12.18
CA GLN A 270 8.36 -12.68 12.82
C GLN A 270 9.15 -11.36 12.90
N TYR A 271 9.03 -10.49 11.89
CA TYR A 271 9.60 -9.14 11.93
C TYR A 271 8.92 -8.29 13.02
N ASP A 272 7.59 -8.30 13.08
CA ASP A 272 6.83 -7.50 14.06
C ASP A 272 7.13 -7.91 15.50
N ALA A 273 7.22 -9.22 15.79
CA ALA A 273 7.53 -9.74 17.12
C ALA A 273 8.89 -9.24 17.67
N GLN A 274 9.87 -9.06 16.79
CA GLN A 274 11.21 -8.57 17.15
C GLN A 274 11.32 -7.05 17.23
N THR A 275 10.30 -6.33 16.77
CA THR A 275 10.29 -4.86 16.72
C THR A 275 9.46 -4.25 17.83
N ILE A 276 8.53 -5.03 18.42
CA ILE A 276 7.57 -4.59 19.46
C ILE A 276 7.97 -5.08 20.86
N GLY A 277 8.83 -6.10 20.96
CA GLY A 277 9.38 -6.60 22.23
C GLY A 277 10.47 -5.70 22.79
#